data_AF-A0A661NC07-F1
#
_entry.id   AF-A0A661NC07-F1
#
_cell.length_a   1.000
_cell.length_b   1.000
_cell.length_c   1.000
_cell.angle_alpha   90.00
_cell.angle_beta   90.00
_cell.angle_gamma   90.00
#
_symmetry.space_group_name_H-M   'P 1'
#
loop_
_entity.id
_entity.type
_entity.pdbx_description
1 polymer ?
#
loop_
_entity_poly.entity_id
_entity_poly.type
_entity_poly.pdbx_seq_one_letter_code
_entity_poly.pdbx_strand_id
1 'polypeptide(L)'
;MTSAVPGSGGGGLSDIGLRSFQGGVVEAVLLRLWGPLVVSVPAAERQQCTPASKDKDRCTSCSEGQLSVRWVLPDINRTGEVEIDCLEQSDLADTTVRVLNYDNGEVRCARVDDHHRFRVGLPTSTGDQIAIQLYDGKDSVTSYDGCELSGQPTLRHAITSWGVGRFLEGAPNGDDSAHCEHAACGAYQGRFFGQGTTLTAPGEGFGHIRQTPELRRFMSLAQAALEPGDPIAFAPYYALKPMTDPFGKTIEPHAVLTLNTIGDQSVPLNAGIAFARATGALPFMRPNQAGLYPEYADYVTPADLYAALGGTTPNQELIDRHVIEGITKLARHPASSVDCPTSANMAGPAATFLDASGNAHSCLATGCTEDTESQGETRLCTSGQHCNYESGACVANELGVMRCAEALWDADDLDEGKHQYFEQASPIPHRLARLTASAANLSLAEVWAPRLAGAPFASDADAWTPQPAPAGRLTALLNAYTVPQGEHTFINGNPCHSFDHGTYLTRLVGRFFASDGTDLYYVSHPASHHCMAEAAPTCDFAQ
;
A
#
# COMPACT_ATOMS: atom_id res chain seq x y z
N MET A 1 3.19 2.00 33.56
CA MET A 1 2.27 1.62 32.46
C MET A 1 2.81 2.31 31.22
N THR A 2 3.56 1.59 30.39
CA THR A 2 4.07 2.06 29.11
C THR A 2 2.90 2.08 28.13
N SER A 3 2.53 3.26 27.63
CA SER A 3 1.58 3.36 26.52
C SER A 3 2.35 3.08 25.24
N ALA A 4 2.08 1.93 24.63
CA ALA A 4 2.58 1.58 23.31
C ALA A 4 1.48 1.85 22.29
N VAL A 5 1.82 2.54 21.20
CA VAL A 5 0.89 2.80 20.10
C VAL A 5 1.51 2.21 18.83
N PRO A 6 1.06 1.02 18.39
CA PRO A 6 1.36 0.59 17.03
C PRO A 6 0.60 1.51 16.07
N GLY A 7 1.33 2.21 15.20
CA GLY A 7 0.76 3.10 14.20
C GLY A 7 1.24 2.72 12.81
N SER A 8 0.33 2.68 11.84
CA SER A 8 0.70 2.70 10.42
C SER A 8 1.02 4.14 10.04
N GLY A 9 2.22 4.57 10.41
CA GLY A 9 2.70 5.94 10.21
C GLY A 9 3.62 6.01 9.00
N GLY A 10 3.38 6.97 8.12
CA GLY A 10 4.31 7.36 7.07
C GLY A 10 4.37 8.88 6.99
N GLY A 11 5.43 9.41 6.35
CA GLY A 11 5.50 10.84 6.08
C GLY A 11 4.90 11.23 4.74
N GLY A 12 4.13 12.31 4.73
CA GLY A 12 3.50 12.82 3.52
C GLY A 12 2.15 12.17 3.27
N LEU A 13 1.12 12.53 4.05
CA LEU A 13 -0.23 11.96 3.95
C LEU A 13 -0.81 12.04 2.53
N SER A 14 -0.54 13.11 1.78
CA SER A 14 -0.99 13.21 0.39
C SER A 14 -0.25 12.24 -0.54
N ASP A 15 1.04 11.95 -0.28
CA ASP A 15 1.80 10.97 -1.06
C ASP A 15 1.31 9.54 -0.76
N ILE A 16 1.02 9.25 0.50
CA ILE A 16 0.36 8.00 0.91
C ILE A 16 -0.99 7.87 0.18
N GLY A 17 -1.83 8.90 0.24
CA GLY A 17 -3.14 8.90 -0.42
C GLY A 17 -3.08 8.68 -1.93
N LEU A 18 -2.02 9.16 -2.61
CA LEU A 18 -1.86 9.02 -4.05
C LEU A 18 -1.33 7.65 -4.51
N ARG A 19 -0.57 6.97 -3.64
CA ARG A 19 0.15 5.73 -3.99
C ARG A 19 -0.37 4.49 -3.26
N SER A 20 -1.29 4.66 -2.33
CA SER A 20 -1.98 3.56 -1.67
C SER A 20 -2.90 2.84 -2.65
N PHE A 21 -2.93 1.51 -2.55
CA PHE A 21 -3.93 0.66 -3.19
C PHE A 21 -4.96 0.14 -2.20
N GLN A 22 -4.93 0.61 -0.95
CA GLN A 22 -5.88 0.20 0.06
C GLN A 22 -7.29 0.61 -0.36
N GLY A 23 -8.21 -0.36 -0.37
CA GLY A 23 -9.63 -0.09 -0.56
C GLY A 23 -10.11 0.91 0.49
N GLY A 24 -10.86 1.93 0.06
CA GLY A 24 -11.17 3.10 0.86
C GLY A 24 -10.29 4.30 0.53
N VAL A 25 -8.98 4.14 0.36
CA VAL A 25 -8.10 5.26 -0.04
C VAL A 25 -8.23 5.54 -1.54
N VAL A 26 -8.19 4.50 -2.37
CA VAL A 26 -8.39 4.64 -3.82
C VAL A 26 -9.74 5.29 -4.12
N GLU A 27 -10.78 4.90 -3.42
CA GLU A 27 -12.11 5.48 -3.58
C GLU A 27 -12.20 6.89 -3.00
N ALA A 28 -11.89 7.07 -1.71
CA ALA A 28 -12.10 8.33 -1.03
C ALA A 28 -11.15 9.43 -1.50
N VAL A 29 -9.95 9.09 -1.95
CA VAL A 29 -8.96 10.06 -2.45
C VAL A 29 -8.96 10.06 -3.97
N LEU A 30 -8.57 8.96 -4.61
CA LEU A 30 -8.29 8.98 -6.06
C LEU A 30 -9.55 9.12 -6.92
N LEU A 31 -10.64 8.41 -6.61
CA LEU A 31 -11.88 8.57 -7.36
C LEU A 31 -12.57 9.90 -7.08
N ARG A 32 -12.39 10.53 -5.91
CA ARG A 32 -12.86 11.91 -5.68
C ARG A 32 -12.02 12.93 -6.43
N LEU A 33 -10.73 12.69 -6.62
CA LEU A 33 -9.86 13.55 -7.41
C LEU A 33 -10.18 13.46 -8.90
N TRP A 34 -10.35 12.25 -9.43
CA TRP A 34 -10.50 12.04 -10.87
C TRP A 34 -11.95 11.99 -11.35
N GLY A 35 -12.86 11.63 -10.45
CA GLY A 35 -14.28 11.48 -10.74
C GLY A 35 -15.13 12.64 -10.20
N PRO A 36 -16.46 12.51 -10.33
CA PRO A 36 -17.15 11.41 -10.98
C PRO A 36 -16.79 11.27 -12.46
N LEU A 37 -16.66 10.03 -12.92
CA LEU A 37 -16.33 9.73 -14.32
C LEU A 37 -17.60 9.35 -15.05
N VAL A 38 -17.79 9.88 -16.26
CA VAL A 38 -18.71 9.32 -17.25
C VAL A 38 -17.91 8.43 -18.19
N VAL A 39 -18.30 7.17 -18.32
CA VAL A 39 -17.66 6.20 -19.20
C VAL A 39 -18.67 5.49 -20.08
N SER A 40 -18.22 4.99 -21.23
CA SER A 40 -18.96 3.98 -21.99
C SER A 40 -18.31 2.60 -21.88
N VAL A 41 -19.16 1.58 -21.81
CA VAL A 41 -18.74 0.17 -21.77
C VAL A 41 -19.65 -0.64 -22.69
N PRO A 42 -19.10 -1.52 -23.55
CA PRO A 42 -19.92 -2.46 -24.32
C PRO A 42 -20.81 -3.32 -23.41
N ALA A 43 -22.10 -3.40 -23.70
CA ALA A 43 -23.05 -4.14 -22.87
C ALA A 43 -22.73 -5.64 -22.82
N ALA A 44 -22.19 -6.21 -23.90
CA ALA A 44 -21.74 -7.60 -23.98
C ALA A 44 -20.65 -7.97 -22.96
N GLU A 45 -19.92 -7.00 -22.42
CA GLU A 45 -18.89 -7.23 -21.38
C GLU A 45 -19.45 -7.18 -19.96
N ARG A 46 -20.75 -6.97 -19.82
CA ARG A 46 -21.44 -6.86 -18.54
C ARG A 46 -22.54 -7.91 -18.45
N GLN A 47 -22.78 -8.36 -17.22
CA GLN A 47 -23.91 -9.23 -16.95
C GLN A 47 -25.22 -8.44 -17.14
N GLN A 48 -26.24 -9.06 -17.73
CA GLN A 48 -27.58 -8.49 -17.81
C GLN A 48 -28.20 -8.35 -16.41
N CYS A 49 -28.87 -7.23 -16.16
CA CYS A 49 -29.55 -7.02 -14.89
C CYS A 49 -30.72 -7.98 -14.73
N THR A 50 -30.84 -8.53 -13.52
CA THR A 50 -31.97 -9.35 -13.08
C THR A 50 -32.58 -8.73 -11.82
N PRO A 51 -33.81 -9.12 -11.41
CA PRO A 51 -34.37 -8.65 -10.14
C PRO A 51 -33.52 -8.95 -8.90
N ALA A 52 -32.60 -9.93 -8.98
CA ALA A 52 -31.70 -10.29 -7.89
C ALA A 52 -30.34 -9.57 -7.94
N SER A 53 -30.06 -8.80 -9.00
CA SER A 53 -28.79 -8.12 -9.19
C SER A 53 -28.58 -7.02 -8.16
N LYS A 54 -27.36 -6.95 -7.63
CA LYS A 54 -26.91 -5.98 -6.61
C LYS A 54 -25.93 -4.97 -7.21
N ASP A 55 -25.66 -3.88 -6.50
CA ASP A 55 -24.69 -2.85 -6.91
C ASP A 55 -23.32 -3.41 -7.30
N LYS A 56 -22.81 -4.34 -6.50
CA LYS A 56 -21.52 -4.98 -6.75
C LYS A 56 -21.46 -5.81 -8.04
N ASP A 57 -22.61 -6.20 -8.60
CA ASP A 57 -22.68 -7.05 -9.80
C ASP A 57 -22.42 -6.22 -11.07
N ARG A 58 -22.53 -4.89 -10.98
CA ARG A 58 -22.25 -3.93 -12.06
C ARG A 58 -22.92 -4.29 -13.39
N CYS A 59 -24.14 -4.81 -13.30
CA CYS A 59 -24.94 -5.27 -14.42
C CYS A 59 -25.30 -4.13 -15.39
N THR A 60 -25.92 -4.47 -16.52
CA THR A 60 -26.42 -3.54 -17.53
C THR A 60 -27.87 -3.86 -17.86
N SER A 61 -28.69 -2.83 -18.10
CA SER A 61 -30.03 -2.97 -18.69
C SER A 61 -29.98 -2.86 -20.22
N CYS A 62 -28.85 -2.43 -20.78
CA CYS A 62 -28.65 -2.33 -22.23
C CYS A 62 -28.54 -3.69 -22.92
N SER A 63 -29.04 -3.77 -24.16
CA SER A 63 -28.98 -4.99 -24.98
C SER A 63 -27.55 -5.31 -25.43
N GLU A 64 -27.24 -6.57 -25.76
CA GLU A 64 -25.87 -7.04 -26.09
C GLU A 64 -25.14 -6.23 -27.17
N GLY A 65 -25.86 -5.70 -28.17
CA GLY A 65 -25.29 -4.87 -29.25
C GLY A 65 -25.04 -3.39 -28.89
N GLN A 66 -25.54 -2.95 -27.73
CA GLN A 66 -25.51 -1.57 -27.28
C GLN A 66 -24.30 -1.28 -26.37
N LEU A 67 -24.12 -0.01 -26.03
CA LEU A 67 -23.18 0.48 -25.04
C LEU A 67 -23.92 1.06 -23.85
N SER A 68 -23.45 0.71 -22.66
CA SER A 68 -23.87 1.32 -21.41
C SER A 68 -23.02 2.56 -21.15
N VAL A 69 -23.68 3.73 -21.11
CA VAL A 69 -23.08 4.95 -20.59
C VAL A 69 -23.37 5.00 -19.09
N ARG A 70 -22.33 5.19 -18.27
CA ARG A 70 -22.45 5.03 -16.81
C ARG A 70 -21.54 5.97 -16.05
N TRP A 71 -21.98 6.33 -14.85
CA TRP A 71 -21.13 6.96 -13.85
C TRP A 71 -20.20 5.94 -13.20
N VAL A 72 -18.97 6.36 -12.89
CA VAL A 72 -18.04 5.66 -12.00
C VAL A 72 -17.64 6.62 -10.89
N LEU A 73 -17.90 6.24 -9.64
CA LEU A 73 -17.81 7.12 -8.49
C LEU A 73 -17.50 6.33 -7.19
N PRO A 74 -17.00 6.98 -6.13
CA PRO A 74 -16.59 6.29 -4.91
C PRO A 74 -17.78 5.89 -4.03
N ASP A 75 -18.02 4.59 -3.89
CA ASP A 75 -19.03 4.03 -3.01
C ASP A 75 -18.40 3.50 -1.71
N ILE A 76 -18.33 4.37 -0.70
CA ILE A 76 -17.68 4.12 0.59
C ILE A 76 -16.22 3.70 0.39
N ASN A 77 -15.95 2.38 0.35
CA ASN A 77 -14.63 1.79 0.16
C ASN A 77 -14.53 0.90 -1.08
N ARG A 78 -15.48 1.06 -2.02
CA ARG A 78 -15.50 0.38 -3.31
C ARG A 78 -15.80 1.34 -4.45
N THR A 79 -15.42 0.95 -5.66
CA THR A 79 -15.86 1.64 -6.87
C THR A 79 -17.33 1.32 -7.15
N GLY A 80 -18.18 2.33 -7.10
CA GLY A 80 -19.59 2.26 -7.51
C GLY A 80 -19.78 2.63 -8.98
N GLU A 81 -20.82 2.07 -9.59
CA GLU A 81 -21.23 2.39 -10.96
C GLU A 81 -22.75 2.58 -11.03
N VAL A 82 -23.21 3.56 -11.81
CA VAL A 82 -24.64 3.81 -12.04
C VAL A 82 -24.87 4.00 -13.52
N GLU A 83 -25.69 3.16 -14.13
CA GLU A 83 -26.04 3.26 -15.55
C GLU A 83 -26.89 4.52 -15.80
N ILE A 84 -26.43 5.32 -16.77
CA ILE A 84 -27.08 6.57 -17.20
C ILE A 84 -28.07 6.25 -18.30
N ASP A 85 -27.61 5.64 -19.40
CA ASP A 85 -28.42 5.33 -20.56
C ASP A 85 -27.76 4.28 -21.47
N CYS A 86 -28.52 3.78 -22.44
CA CYS A 86 -28.08 2.82 -23.45
C CYS A 86 -27.96 3.48 -24.82
N LEU A 87 -26.81 3.36 -25.46
CA LEU A 87 -26.53 3.91 -26.79
C LEU A 87 -26.26 2.81 -27.81
N GLU A 88 -26.62 3.05 -29.06
CA GLU A 88 -26.19 2.21 -30.17
C GLU A 88 -24.73 2.50 -30.54
N GLN A 89 -24.03 1.54 -31.14
CA GLN A 89 -22.66 1.76 -31.64
C GLN A 89 -22.59 2.96 -32.61
N SER A 90 -23.62 3.12 -33.44
CA SER A 90 -23.74 4.24 -34.37
C SER A 90 -23.85 5.61 -33.68
N ASP A 91 -24.31 5.68 -32.44
CA ASP A 91 -24.35 6.95 -31.70
C ASP A 91 -22.95 7.42 -31.30
N LEU A 92 -22.01 6.48 -31.13
CA LEU A 92 -20.66 6.73 -30.62
C LEU A 92 -19.57 6.70 -31.69
N ALA A 93 -19.76 5.95 -32.78
CA ALA A 93 -18.76 5.75 -33.81
C ALA A 93 -18.26 7.08 -34.42
N ASP A 94 -16.95 7.30 -34.45
CA ASP A 94 -16.35 8.52 -35.03
C ASP A 94 -16.93 9.82 -34.43
N THR A 95 -17.14 9.87 -33.11
CA THR A 95 -17.64 11.06 -32.40
C THR A 95 -16.64 11.64 -31.41
N THR A 96 -16.89 12.88 -31.02
CA THR A 96 -16.29 13.55 -29.86
C THR A 96 -17.37 13.75 -28.80
N VAL A 97 -17.10 13.28 -27.58
CA VAL A 97 -18.01 13.47 -26.45
C VAL A 97 -17.68 14.76 -25.72
N ARG A 98 -18.70 15.55 -25.39
CA ARG A 98 -18.64 16.68 -24.45
C ARG A 98 -19.58 16.39 -23.29
N VAL A 99 -19.09 16.54 -22.08
CA VAL A 99 -19.88 16.43 -20.85
C VAL A 99 -19.89 17.80 -20.19
N LEU A 100 -21.09 18.29 -19.91
CA LEU A 100 -21.34 19.63 -19.40
C LEU A 100 -22.01 19.52 -18.04
N ASN A 101 -21.52 20.30 -17.09
CA ASN A 101 -22.23 20.58 -15.85
C ASN A 101 -22.83 21.99 -15.97
N TYR A 102 -24.17 22.06 -15.99
CA TYR A 102 -24.87 23.33 -16.19
C TYR A 102 -24.85 24.23 -14.95
N ASP A 103 -24.68 23.66 -13.75
CA ASP A 103 -24.75 24.41 -12.51
C ASP A 103 -23.44 25.13 -12.18
N ASN A 104 -22.29 24.53 -12.52
CA ASN A 104 -20.97 25.17 -12.34
C ASN A 104 -20.32 25.65 -13.64
N GLY A 105 -20.91 25.33 -14.81
CA GLY A 105 -20.42 25.75 -16.12
C GLY A 105 -19.22 24.96 -16.65
N GLU A 106 -18.77 23.91 -15.95
CA GLU A 106 -17.64 23.09 -16.38
C GLU A 106 -17.99 22.28 -17.63
N VAL A 107 -17.03 22.24 -18.56
CA VAL A 107 -17.11 21.42 -19.77
C VAL A 107 -15.84 20.59 -19.88
N ARG A 108 -16.02 19.29 -20.11
CA ARG A 108 -14.94 18.35 -20.36
C ARG A 108 -15.28 17.51 -21.57
N CYS A 109 -14.26 16.98 -22.25
CA CYS A 109 -14.45 16.28 -23.51
C CYS A 109 -13.42 15.18 -23.69
N ALA A 110 -13.77 14.20 -24.51
CA ALA A 110 -12.86 13.12 -24.89
C ALA A 110 -13.16 12.67 -26.32
N ARG A 111 -12.16 12.05 -26.94
CA ARG A 111 -12.37 11.27 -28.15
C ARG A 111 -13.05 9.96 -27.78
N VAL A 112 -13.99 9.51 -28.60
CA VAL A 112 -14.45 8.11 -28.57
C VAL A 112 -13.49 7.25 -29.39
N ASP A 113 -12.97 6.19 -28.79
CA ASP A 113 -12.04 5.27 -29.48
C ASP A 113 -12.75 4.31 -30.44
N ASP A 114 -11.96 3.48 -31.14
CA ASP A 114 -12.49 2.53 -32.14
C ASP A 114 -13.27 1.36 -31.50
N HIS A 115 -13.19 1.20 -30.17
CA HIS A 115 -14.01 0.27 -29.39
C HIS A 115 -15.27 0.96 -28.82
N HIS A 116 -15.56 2.18 -29.28
CA HIS A 116 -16.66 3.02 -28.83
C HIS A 116 -16.58 3.41 -27.34
N ARG A 117 -15.37 3.41 -26.78
CA ARG A 117 -15.10 3.76 -25.39
C ARG A 117 -14.70 5.22 -25.26
N PHE A 118 -15.17 5.83 -24.18
CA PHE A 118 -14.67 7.10 -23.70
C PHE A 118 -14.61 7.12 -22.16
N ARG A 119 -13.85 8.07 -21.64
CA ARG A 119 -13.82 8.41 -20.21
C ARG A 119 -13.65 9.90 -20.05
N VAL A 120 -14.60 10.53 -19.37
CA VAL A 120 -14.57 11.96 -19.04
C VAL A 120 -14.77 12.12 -17.54
N GLY A 121 -13.79 12.69 -16.84
CA GLY A 121 -13.99 13.18 -15.47
C GLY A 121 -14.62 14.56 -15.51
N LEU A 122 -15.63 14.80 -14.68
CA LEU A 122 -16.34 16.06 -14.62
C LEU A 122 -16.38 16.55 -13.16
N PRO A 123 -15.98 17.79 -12.86
CA PRO A 123 -16.19 18.36 -11.54
C PRO A 123 -17.69 18.52 -11.24
N THR A 124 -18.17 17.91 -10.17
CA THR A 124 -19.60 17.94 -9.79
C THR A 124 -19.80 18.00 -8.29
N SER A 125 -20.93 18.57 -7.88
CA SER A 125 -21.58 18.31 -6.59
C SER A 125 -22.78 17.38 -6.80
N THR A 126 -23.19 16.66 -5.74
CA THR A 126 -24.39 15.81 -5.81
C THR A 126 -25.61 16.65 -6.16
N GLY A 127 -26.29 16.28 -7.24
CA GLY A 127 -27.50 16.95 -7.74
C GLY A 127 -27.28 17.88 -8.92
N ASP A 128 -26.04 18.19 -9.28
CA ASP A 128 -25.74 19.08 -10.41
C ASP A 128 -26.36 18.57 -11.72
N GLN A 129 -26.96 19.44 -12.52
CA GLN A 129 -27.57 19.10 -13.80
C GLN A 129 -26.52 18.88 -14.89
N ILE A 130 -26.54 17.69 -15.51
CA ILE A 130 -25.53 17.25 -16.47
C ILE A 130 -26.13 17.04 -17.86
N ALA A 131 -25.34 17.33 -18.89
CA ALA A 131 -25.60 16.87 -20.25
C ALA A 131 -24.39 16.16 -20.85
N ILE A 132 -24.65 15.09 -21.59
CA ILE A 132 -23.66 14.39 -22.41
C ILE A 132 -24.03 14.60 -23.87
N GLN A 133 -23.13 15.18 -24.65
CA GLN A 133 -23.34 15.55 -26.04
C GLN A 133 -22.32 14.81 -26.92
N LEU A 134 -22.80 14.18 -27.98
CA LEU A 134 -21.98 13.44 -28.95
C LEU A 134 -22.01 14.20 -30.28
N TYR A 135 -20.85 14.68 -30.71
CA TYR A 135 -20.69 15.44 -31.95
C TYR A 135 -20.02 14.61 -33.02
N ASP A 136 -20.48 14.74 -34.27
CA ASP A 136 -19.86 14.10 -35.43
C ASP A 136 -18.39 14.50 -35.58
N GLY A 137 -17.54 13.52 -35.85
CA GLY A 137 -16.10 13.68 -36.09
C GLY A 137 -15.25 13.31 -34.88
N LYS A 138 -14.11 12.63 -35.16
CA LYS A 138 -13.01 12.54 -34.19
C LYS A 138 -12.37 13.92 -34.09
N ASP A 139 -12.10 14.36 -32.86
CA ASP A 139 -11.45 15.65 -32.57
C ASP A 139 -12.25 16.88 -33.02
N SER A 140 -13.57 16.86 -32.86
CA SER A 140 -14.45 18.00 -33.19
C SER A 140 -14.36 19.15 -32.18
N VAL A 141 -13.22 19.28 -31.51
CA VAL A 141 -12.87 20.33 -30.55
C VAL A 141 -11.53 20.95 -30.92
N THR A 142 -11.35 22.24 -30.62
CA THR A 142 -10.09 22.96 -30.88
C THR A 142 -8.94 22.45 -30.01
N SER A 143 -9.25 22.01 -28.80
CA SER A 143 -8.35 21.32 -27.87
C SER A 143 -9.14 20.51 -26.84
N TYR A 144 -8.52 19.47 -26.29
CA TYR A 144 -9.08 18.69 -25.18
C TYR A 144 -8.94 19.35 -23.80
N ASP A 145 -8.22 20.48 -23.71
CA ASP A 145 -8.09 21.28 -22.50
C ASP A 145 -9.29 22.24 -22.35
N GLY A 146 -9.64 22.95 -23.43
CA GLY A 146 -10.77 23.90 -23.43
C GLY A 146 -12.11 23.32 -23.90
N CYS A 147 -12.11 22.23 -24.67
CA CYS A 147 -13.33 21.57 -25.16
C CYS A 147 -14.32 22.47 -25.93
N GLU A 148 -13.80 23.52 -26.55
CA GLU A 148 -14.53 24.36 -27.49
C GLU A 148 -14.68 23.60 -28.82
N LEU A 149 -15.87 23.66 -29.42
CA LEU A 149 -16.13 22.97 -30.68
C LEU A 149 -15.31 23.57 -31.82
N SER A 150 -14.75 22.70 -32.67
CA SER A 150 -14.06 23.10 -33.89
C SER A 150 -15.07 23.27 -35.03
N GLY A 151 -15.33 24.52 -35.43
CA GLY A 151 -16.32 24.82 -36.46
C GLY A 151 -17.76 24.64 -35.96
N GLN A 152 -18.60 23.95 -36.74
CA GLN A 152 -20.00 23.67 -36.39
C GLN A 152 -20.31 22.18 -36.64
N PRO A 153 -19.72 21.27 -35.85
CA PRO A 153 -20.01 19.85 -35.99
C PRO A 153 -21.47 19.58 -35.66
N THR A 154 -22.07 18.61 -36.34
CA THR A 154 -23.45 18.19 -36.08
C THR A 154 -23.52 17.51 -34.71
N LEU A 155 -24.50 17.90 -33.89
CA LEU A 155 -24.85 17.17 -32.68
C LEU A 155 -25.59 15.90 -33.09
N ARG A 156 -24.96 14.73 -32.90
CA ARG A 156 -25.54 13.43 -33.24
C ARG A 156 -26.53 12.98 -32.19
N HIS A 157 -26.16 13.09 -30.92
CA HIS A 157 -26.95 12.58 -29.82
C HIS A 157 -26.72 13.43 -28.56
N ALA A 158 -27.73 13.53 -27.70
CA ALA A 158 -27.62 14.21 -26.42
C ALA A 158 -28.40 13.46 -25.33
N ILE A 159 -27.73 13.20 -24.21
CA ILE A 159 -28.33 12.61 -23.01
C ILE A 159 -28.49 13.74 -21.99
N THR A 160 -29.74 14.09 -21.70
CA THR A 160 -30.12 15.11 -20.70
C THR A 160 -31.07 14.58 -19.63
N SER A 161 -31.41 13.30 -19.72
CA SER A 161 -32.30 12.60 -18.79
C SER A 161 -31.76 11.22 -18.47
N TRP A 162 -32.12 10.67 -17.31
CA TRP A 162 -31.84 9.29 -16.96
C TRP A 162 -32.60 8.32 -17.88
N GLY A 163 -31.90 7.31 -18.37
CA GLY A 163 -32.44 6.21 -19.16
C GLY A 163 -33.13 5.14 -18.32
N VAL A 164 -33.30 3.95 -18.91
CA VAL A 164 -33.91 2.80 -18.24
C VAL A 164 -32.95 2.26 -17.18
N GLY A 165 -33.27 2.44 -15.90
CA GLY A 165 -32.50 1.84 -14.82
C GLY A 165 -32.93 0.40 -14.49
N ARG A 166 -32.20 -0.24 -13.59
CA ARG A 166 -32.43 -1.66 -13.26
C ARG A 166 -33.58 -1.91 -12.27
N PHE A 167 -33.95 -0.90 -11.49
CA PHE A 167 -34.97 -1.04 -10.45
C PHE A 167 -36.32 -0.69 -11.03
N LEU A 168 -37.29 -1.61 -10.95
CA LEU A 168 -38.65 -1.35 -11.41
C LEU A 168 -39.42 -0.49 -10.41
N GLU A 169 -40.53 0.08 -10.85
CA GLU A 169 -41.46 0.85 -10.01
C GLU A 169 -41.81 0.08 -8.72
N GLY A 170 -41.73 0.77 -7.60
CA GLY A 170 -42.01 0.22 -6.27
C GLY A 170 -40.88 -0.64 -5.69
N ALA A 171 -39.74 -0.82 -6.36
CA ALA A 171 -38.59 -1.51 -5.77
C ALA A 171 -38.00 -0.67 -4.61
N PRO A 172 -37.80 -1.26 -3.41
CA PRO A 172 -37.19 -0.56 -2.29
C PRO A 172 -35.67 -0.50 -2.43
N ASN A 173 -35.04 0.47 -1.77
CA ASN A 173 -33.60 0.45 -1.55
C ASN A 173 -33.21 -0.54 -0.43
N GLY A 174 -31.91 -0.66 -0.14
CA GLY A 174 -31.39 -1.72 0.74
C GLY A 174 -31.92 -1.71 2.17
N ASP A 175 -32.36 -0.56 2.68
CA ASP A 175 -32.91 -0.38 4.03
C ASP A 175 -34.41 -0.01 4.05
N ASP A 176 -35.08 -0.12 2.90
CA ASP A 176 -36.51 0.18 2.72
C ASP A 176 -36.91 1.64 3.06
N SER A 177 -35.95 2.56 3.06
CA SER A 177 -36.18 3.98 3.35
C SER A 177 -36.69 4.78 2.15
N ALA A 178 -36.49 4.27 0.93
CA ALA A 178 -36.97 4.89 -0.31
C ALA A 178 -37.37 3.82 -1.34
N HIS A 179 -38.22 4.19 -2.29
CA HIS A 179 -38.72 3.32 -3.35
C HIS A 179 -38.54 3.99 -4.72
N CYS A 180 -38.42 3.20 -5.79
CA CYS A 180 -38.44 3.73 -7.14
C CYS A 180 -39.85 4.23 -7.51
N GLU A 181 -39.99 5.53 -7.76
CA GLU A 181 -41.28 6.18 -8.08
C GLU A 181 -41.54 6.32 -9.59
N HIS A 182 -40.72 5.68 -10.43
CA HIS A 182 -40.80 5.73 -11.88
C HIS A 182 -40.86 4.32 -12.46
N ALA A 183 -41.21 4.18 -13.75
CA ALA A 183 -41.28 2.89 -14.43
C ALA A 183 -39.99 2.06 -14.27
N ALA A 184 -38.84 2.74 -14.30
CA ALA A 184 -37.54 2.20 -13.94
C ALA A 184 -36.67 3.28 -13.29
N CYS A 185 -35.72 2.88 -12.43
CA CYS A 185 -34.77 3.76 -11.76
C CYS A 185 -33.35 3.20 -11.75
N GLY A 186 -32.35 4.07 -11.91
CA GLY A 186 -31.01 3.84 -11.38
C GLY A 186 -31.01 4.08 -9.87
N ALA A 187 -30.05 3.55 -9.14
CA ALA A 187 -29.88 3.90 -7.72
C ALA A 187 -28.42 4.01 -7.34
N TYR A 188 -28.15 4.87 -6.36
CA TYR A 188 -26.82 5.05 -5.78
C TYR A 188 -26.94 5.51 -4.32
N GLN A 189 -26.25 4.82 -3.41
CA GLN A 189 -26.26 5.11 -1.97
C GLN A 189 -27.67 5.36 -1.40
N GLY A 190 -28.61 4.50 -1.77
CA GLY A 190 -30.00 4.56 -1.29
C GLY A 190 -30.91 5.57 -2.00
N ARG A 191 -30.39 6.41 -2.90
CA ARG A 191 -31.16 7.38 -3.69
C ARG A 191 -31.49 6.83 -5.07
N PHE A 192 -32.75 6.99 -5.51
CA PHE A 192 -33.22 6.63 -6.84
C PHE A 192 -33.13 7.77 -7.85
N PHE A 193 -32.91 7.40 -9.11
CA PHE A 193 -32.88 8.29 -10.27
C PHE A 193 -33.82 7.73 -11.33
N GLY A 194 -34.98 8.36 -11.49
CA GLY A 194 -36.08 7.84 -12.30
C GLY A 194 -35.87 8.03 -13.80
N GLN A 195 -36.26 7.03 -14.59
CA GLN A 195 -36.27 7.10 -16.05
C GLN A 195 -37.04 8.34 -16.54
N GLY A 196 -36.45 9.06 -17.50
CA GLY A 196 -36.99 10.26 -18.11
C GLY A 196 -36.84 11.53 -17.26
N THR A 197 -36.38 11.43 -16.01
CA THR A 197 -36.06 12.60 -15.19
C THR A 197 -34.74 13.23 -15.61
N THR A 198 -34.54 14.50 -15.28
CA THR A 198 -33.30 15.24 -15.60
C THR A 198 -32.05 14.49 -15.12
N LEU A 199 -31.06 14.36 -16.00
CA LEU A 199 -29.76 13.76 -15.66
C LEU A 199 -29.05 14.66 -14.64
N THR A 200 -28.78 14.12 -13.47
CA THR A 200 -28.12 14.82 -12.37
C THR A 200 -26.95 14.00 -11.84
N ALA A 201 -25.92 14.67 -11.31
CA ALA A 201 -24.76 13.97 -10.77
C ALA A 201 -25.12 13.21 -9.47
N PRO A 202 -24.89 11.89 -9.41
CA PRO A 202 -25.20 11.10 -8.21
C PRO A 202 -24.20 11.33 -7.07
N GLY A 203 -22.99 11.83 -7.38
CA GLY A 203 -21.91 12.04 -6.41
C GLY A 203 -21.08 13.30 -6.71
N GLU A 204 -20.18 13.60 -5.78
CA GLU A 204 -19.27 14.74 -5.82
C GLU A 204 -17.84 14.34 -6.19
N GLY A 205 -17.07 15.30 -6.72
CA GLY A 205 -15.64 15.13 -6.99
C GLY A 205 -15.08 16.20 -7.93
N PHE A 206 -13.76 16.18 -8.12
CA PHE A 206 -13.00 17.24 -8.80
C PHE A 206 -12.77 17.00 -10.29
N GLY A 207 -13.02 15.80 -10.82
CA GLY A 207 -12.89 15.52 -12.25
C GLY A 207 -11.48 15.75 -12.86
N HIS A 208 -10.42 15.79 -12.06
CA HIS A 208 -9.07 16.07 -12.55
C HIS A 208 -8.52 14.93 -13.40
N ILE A 209 -7.75 15.27 -14.43
CA ILE A 209 -7.07 14.29 -15.28
C ILE A 209 -5.77 13.85 -14.61
N ARG A 210 -5.48 12.54 -14.68
CA ARG A 210 -4.23 11.94 -14.18
C ARG A 210 -3.01 12.58 -14.82
N GLN A 211 -1.92 12.65 -14.05
CA GLN A 211 -0.59 13.09 -14.53
C GLN A 211 -0.54 14.51 -15.14
N THR A 212 -1.51 15.37 -14.84
CA THR A 212 -1.51 16.77 -15.31
C THR A 212 -0.74 17.70 -14.37
N PRO A 213 -0.25 18.86 -14.87
CA PRO A 213 0.27 19.92 -14.03
C PRO A 213 -0.77 20.44 -13.02
N GLU A 214 -2.04 20.49 -13.43
CA GLU A 214 -3.14 20.93 -12.57
C GLU A 214 -3.30 20.02 -11.35
N LEU A 215 -3.41 18.70 -11.55
CA LEU A 215 -3.48 17.74 -10.45
C LEU A 215 -2.27 17.85 -9.52
N ARG A 216 -1.05 17.99 -10.08
CA ARG A 216 0.16 18.17 -9.26
C ARG A 216 0.12 19.44 -8.40
N ARG A 217 -0.39 20.55 -8.95
CA ARG A 217 -0.58 21.80 -8.19
C ARG A 217 -1.62 21.62 -7.09
N PHE A 218 -2.76 21.01 -7.40
CA PHE A 218 -3.81 20.72 -6.43
C PHE A 218 -3.25 19.89 -5.26
N MET A 219 -2.57 18.80 -5.56
CA MET A 219 -1.98 17.92 -4.54
C MET A 219 -0.94 18.64 -3.67
N SER A 220 -0.14 19.54 -4.26
CA SER A 220 0.83 20.33 -3.50
C SER A 220 0.15 21.29 -2.53
N LEU A 221 -0.94 21.94 -2.95
CA LEU A 221 -1.72 22.82 -2.10
C LEU A 221 -2.44 22.05 -0.98
N ALA A 222 -3.04 20.91 -1.33
CA ALA A 222 -3.67 20.02 -0.36
C ALA A 222 -2.68 19.52 0.69
N GLN A 223 -1.48 19.09 0.28
CA GLN A 223 -0.43 18.70 1.22
C GLN A 223 -0.04 19.85 2.13
N ALA A 224 0.14 21.07 1.62
CA ALA A 224 0.49 22.23 2.45
C ALA A 224 -0.59 22.55 3.51
N ALA A 225 -1.87 22.31 3.19
CA ALA A 225 -2.96 22.47 4.15
C ALA A 225 -2.98 21.36 5.22
N LEU A 226 -2.61 20.12 4.84
CA LEU A 226 -2.57 18.96 5.74
C LEU A 226 -1.26 18.88 6.56
N GLU A 227 -0.20 19.54 6.12
CA GLU A 227 1.15 19.43 6.66
C GLU A 227 1.24 19.61 8.19
N PRO A 228 0.54 20.56 8.85
CA PRO A 228 0.58 20.69 10.30
C PRO A 228 0.03 19.48 11.06
N GLY A 229 -0.82 18.67 10.41
CA GLY A 229 -1.38 17.43 10.95
C GLY A 229 -0.69 16.16 10.44
N ASP A 230 0.33 16.29 9.59
CA ASP A 230 1.07 15.16 9.06
C ASP A 230 1.93 14.54 10.18
N PRO A 231 1.87 13.22 10.44
CA PRO A 231 2.66 12.57 11.47
C PRO A 231 4.16 12.87 11.38
N ILE A 232 4.71 13.09 10.17
CA ILE A 232 6.13 13.41 10.00
C ILE A 232 6.52 14.75 10.64
N ALA A 233 5.59 15.70 10.78
CA ALA A 233 5.86 16.97 11.43
C ALA A 233 6.12 16.80 12.94
N PHE A 234 5.57 15.74 13.53
CA PHE A 234 5.75 15.38 14.94
C PHE A 234 6.92 14.42 15.18
N ALA A 235 7.36 13.69 14.15
CA ALA A 235 8.40 12.69 14.24
C ALA A 235 9.71 13.15 14.93
N PRO A 236 10.24 14.37 14.67
CA PRO A 236 11.43 14.85 15.38
C PRO A 236 11.20 15.02 16.89
N TYR A 237 9.97 15.29 17.35
CA TYR A 237 9.65 15.50 18.76
C TYR A 237 9.55 14.19 19.55
N TYR A 238 9.58 13.04 18.88
CA TYR A 238 9.61 11.75 19.57
C TYR A 238 10.94 11.54 20.31
N ALA A 239 12.04 12.11 19.82
CA ALA A 239 13.36 11.91 20.43
C ALA A 239 14.30 13.12 20.30
N LEU A 240 14.36 13.72 19.10
CA LEU A 240 15.38 14.72 18.75
C LEU A 240 15.10 16.11 19.31
N LYS A 241 13.85 16.54 19.22
CA LYS A 241 13.41 17.88 19.62
C LYS A 241 12.63 17.81 20.92
N PRO A 242 12.85 18.75 21.86
CA PRO A 242 12.04 18.82 23.06
C PRO A 242 10.61 19.24 22.71
N MET A 243 9.65 18.68 23.42
CA MET A 243 8.24 19.06 23.37
C MET A 243 7.70 19.14 24.80
N THR A 244 6.70 19.98 25.03
CA THR A 244 5.96 20.04 26.30
C THR A 244 4.54 19.51 26.13
N ASP A 245 4.00 18.93 27.18
CA ASP A 245 2.58 18.63 27.27
C ASP A 245 1.74 19.94 27.35
N PRO A 246 0.40 19.87 27.29
CA PRO A 246 -0.47 21.05 27.39
C PRO A 246 -0.33 21.84 28.70
N PHE A 247 0.35 21.30 29.72
CA PHE A 247 0.60 21.95 31.00
C PHE A 247 2.03 22.52 31.11
N GLY A 248 2.82 22.44 30.04
CA GLY A 248 4.18 22.96 29.99
C GLY A 248 5.25 22.02 30.56
N LYS A 249 4.90 20.78 30.90
CA LYS A 249 5.88 19.79 31.35
C LYS A 249 6.59 19.18 30.15
N THR A 250 7.93 19.16 30.17
CA THR A 250 8.72 18.49 29.13
C THR A 250 8.34 17.01 29.03
N ILE A 251 8.09 16.57 27.80
CA ILE A 251 7.83 15.17 27.47
C ILE A 251 9.18 14.46 27.32
N GLU A 252 9.33 13.34 28.00
CA GLU A 252 10.52 12.50 27.89
C GLU A 252 10.62 11.88 26.47
N PRO A 253 11.83 11.70 25.92
CA PRO A 253 12.01 10.99 24.66
C PRO A 253 11.35 9.61 24.65
N HIS A 254 10.66 9.28 23.57
CA HIS A 254 10.00 8.01 23.35
C HIS A 254 10.83 7.12 22.41
N ALA A 255 10.85 5.83 22.70
CA ALA A 255 11.45 4.86 21.80
C ALA A 255 10.60 4.73 20.54
N VAL A 256 11.25 4.57 19.38
CA VAL A 256 10.60 4.49 18.07
C VAL A 256 11.25 3.39 17.24
N LEU A 257 10.45 2.45 16.76
CA LEU A 257 10.85 1.48 15.74
C LEU A 257 10.04 1.73 14.48
N THR A 258 10.69 2.21 13.42
CA THR A 258 10.09 2.28 12.09
C THR A 258 10.35 0.95 11.39
N LEU A 259 9.29 0.16 11.19
CA LEU A 259 9.38 -1.15 10.56
C LEU A 259 8.66 -1.11 9.22
N ASN A 260 9.41 -1.37 8.15
CA ASN A 260 8.91 -1.44 6.79
C ASN A 260 8.90 -2.90 6.34
N THR A 261 7.74 -3.41 5.90
CA THR A 261 7.65 -4.67 5.15
C THR A 261 7.38 -4.37 3.69
N ILE A 262 8.02 -5.11 2.78
CA ILE A 262 7.64 -5.08 1.35
C ILE A 262 6.22 -5.66 1.25
N GLY A 263 5.43 -5.20 0.28
CA GLY A 263 4.11 -5.79 0.02
C GLY A 263 2.99 -5.18 0.85
N ASP A 264 3.31 -4.26 1.78
CA ASP A 264 2.30 -3.33 2.28
C ASP A 264 1.89 -2.35 1.17
N GLN A 265 0.74 -2.64 0.57
CA GLN A 265 0.17 -1.82 -0.49
C GLN A 265 -0.59 -0.60 0.06
N SER A 266 -0.69 -0.47 1.40
CA SER A 266 -1.45 0.59 2.06
C SER A 266 -0.59 1.82 2.34
N VAL A 267 0.63 1.61 2.84
CA VAL A 267 1.61 2.67 3.11
C VAL A 267 2.85 2.46 2.24
N PRO A 268 3.12 3.36 1.28
CA PRO A 268 4.31 3.28 0.45
C PRO A 268 5.59 3.26 1.28
N LEU A 269 6.55 2.41 0.89
CA LEU A 269 7.85 2.25 1.56
C LEU A 269 8.60 3.59 1.69
N ASN A 270 8.53 4.45 0.68
CA ASN A 270 9.15 5.77 0.73
C ASN A 270 8.59 6.67 1.85
N ALA A 271 7.33 6.48 2.26
CA ALA A 271 6.72 7.23 3.36
C ALA A 271 7.27 6.77 4.72
N GLY A 272 7.45 5.46 4.92
CA GLY A 272 8.12 4.91 6.12
C GLY A 272 9.59 5.34 6.20
N ILE A 273 10.31 5.33 5.07
CA ILE A 273 11.68 5.84 4.99
C ILE A 273 11.75 7.35 5.28
N ALA A 274 10.81 8.16 4.77
CA ALA A 274 10.73 9.58 5.09
C ALA A 274 10.51 9.81 6.60
N PHE A 275 9.65 9.00 7.20
CA PHE A 275 9.41 9.02 8.65
C PHE A 275 10.69 8.68 9.43
N ALA A 276 11.42 7.63 9.04
CA ALA A 276 12.69 7.24 9.65
C ALA A 276 13.78 8.32 9.53
N ARG A 277 13.80 9.08 8.41
CA ARG A 277 14.68 10.26 8.30
C ARG A 277 14.30 11.31 9.34
N ALA A 278 13.01 11.62 9.48
CA ALA A 278 12.54 12.67 10.38
C ALA A 278 12.76 12.33 11.87
N THR A 279 12.60 11.07 12.26
CA THR A 279 12.90 10.58 13.62
C THR A 279 14.40 10.51 13.92
N GLY A 280 15.25 10.57 12.88
CA GLY A 280 16.70 10.41 12.98
C GLY A 280 17.17 8.95 13.00
N ALA A 281 16.28 7.98 12.76
CA ALA A 281 16.65 6.57 12.60
C ALA A 281 17.49 6.31 11.34
N LEU A 282 17.28 7.11 10.28
CA LEU A 282 18.01 7.00 9.02
C LEU A 282 18.91 8.21 8.78
N PRO A 283 20.24 8.08 8.95
CA PRO A 283 21.16 9.18 8.70
C PRO A 283 21.40 9.34 7.19
N PHE A 284 21.50 10.59 6.75
CA PHE A 284 21.68 10.96 5.34
C PHE A 284 22.79 12.00 5.13
N MET A 285 23.43 12.47 6.20
CA MET A 285 24.61 13.35 6.13
C MET A 285 25.90 12.56 6.33
N ARG A 286 26.95 12.99 5.64
CA ARG A 286 28.31 12.43 5.71
C ARG A 286 29.01 12.90 7.00
N PRO A 287 30.00 12.13 7.51
CA PRO A 287 30.68 12.45 8.76
C PRO A 287 31.25 13.88 8.84
N ASN A 288 31.83 14.39 7.76
CA ASN A 288 32.44 15.72 7.72
C ASN A 288 31.41 16.86 7.82
N GLN A 289 30.12 16.59 7.62
CA GLN A 289 29.08 17.60 7.66
C GLN A 289 28.66 17.96 9.08
N ALA A 290 28.98 17.15 10.10
CA ALA A 290 28.72 17.50 11.51
C ALA A 290 29.38 18.82 11.92
N GLY A 291 30.60 19.08 11.43
CA GLY A 291 31.31 20.34 11.69
C GLY A 291 30.82 21.53 10.85
N LEU A 292 30.17 21.26 9.72
CA LEU A 292 29.62 22.30 8.83
C LEU A 292 28.21 22.71 9.23
N TYR A 293 27.43 21.76 9.75
CA TYR A 293 26.05 21.97 10.17
C TYR A 293 25.77 21.28 11.52
N PRO A 294 26.28 21.84 12.63
CA PRO A 294 26.13 21.23 13.96
C PRO A 294 24.68 20.98 14.38
N GLU A 295 23.75 21.82 13.92
CA GLU A 295 22.31 21.70 14.17
C GLU A 295 21.67 20.45 13.55
N TYR A 296 22.36 19.78 12.62
CA TYR A 296 21.93 18.53 11.98
C TYR A 296 22.81 17.33 12.39
N ALA A 297 23.58 17.43 13.48
CA ALA A 297 24.46 16.35 13.94
C ALA A 297 23.72 15.01 14.13
N ASP A 298 22.45 15.05 14.54
CA ASP A 298 21.58 13.88 14.71
C ASP A 298 21.30 13.10 13.42
N TYR A 299 21.52 13.69 12.24
CA TYR A 299 21.30 13.07 10.93
C TYR A 299 22.59 12.63 10.23
N VAL A 300 23.72 12.74 10.93
CA VAL A 300 25.05 12.38 10.43
C VAL A 300 25.30 10.89 10.61
N THR A 301 25.83 10.26 9.56
CA THR A 301 26.27 8.87 9.60
C THR A 301 27.56 8.78 10.42
N PRO A 302 27.68 7.86 11.40
CA PRO A 302 28.94 7.61 12.11
C PRO A 302 30.08 7.27 11.14
N ALA A 303 31.29 7.71 11.46
CA ALA A 303 32.46 7.52 10.59
C ALA A 303 32.73 6.04 10.27
N ASP A 304 32.62 5.15 11.26
CA ASP A 304 32.88 3.72 11.09
C ASP A 304 31.84 3.06 10.19
N LEU A 305 30.55 3.41 10.35
CA LEU A 305 29.49 2.92 9.48
C LEU A 305 29.65 3.46 8.05
N TYR A 306 29.97 4.75 7.90
CA TYR A 306 30.23 5.35 6.58
C TYR A 306 31.41 4.70 5.86
N ALA A 307 32.48 4.36 6.60
CA ALA A 307 33.63 3.65 6.07
C ALA A 307 33.28 2.20 5.69
N ALA A 308 32.52 1.49 6.53
CA ALA A 308 32.04 0.13 6.25
C ALA A 308 31.18 0.08 4.98
N LEU A 309 30.35 1.10 4.75
CA LEU A 309 29.53 1.26 3.54
C LEU A 309 30.29 1.84 2.33
N GLY A 310 31.62 1.78 2.34
CA GLY A 310 32.45 2.20 1.20
C GLY A 310 32.40 3.70 0.91
N GLY A 311 32.16 4.53 1.92
CA GLY A 311 32.05 5.98 1.77
C GLY A 311 30.67 6.44 1.30
N THR A 312 29.62 5.71 1.67
CA THR A 312 28.22 6.10 1.44
C THR A 312 27.45 6.16 2.75
N THR A 313 26.40 6.98 2.80
CA THR A 313 25.48 7.00 3.95
C THR A 313 24.44 5.88 3.77
N PRO A 314 23.87 5.31 4.84
CA PRO A 314 22.79 4.33 4.72
C PRO A 314 21.66 4.80 3.81
N ASN A 315 21.23 6.06 3.94
CA ASN A 315 20.21 6.62 3.05
C ASN A 315 20.57 6.58 1.57
N GLN A 316 21.84 6.85 1.24
CA GLN A 316 22.32 6.84 -0.15
C GLN A 316 22.35 5.41 -0.69
N GLU A 317 22.75 4.43 0.12
CA GLU A 317 22.69 3.03 -0.30
C GLU A 317 21.25 2.58 -0.56
N LEU A 318 20.28 2.97 0.28
CA LEU A 318 18.86 2.66 0.03
C LEU A 318 18.36 3.26 -1.29
N ILE A 319 18.88 4.43 -1.69
CA ILE A 319 18.59 5.05 -2.99
C ILE A 319 19.28 4.29 -4.12
N ASP A 320 20.58 4.08 -4.02
CA ASP A 320 21.42 3.46 -5.07
C ASP A 320 21.03 2.01 -5.32
N ARG A 321 20.51 1.33 -4.30
CA ARG A 321 19.97 -0.05 -4.37
C ARG A 321 18.47 -0.07 -4.62
N HIS A 322 17.80 1.05 -4.89
CA HIS A 322 16.36 1.10 -5.17
C HIS A 322 15.46 0.51 -4.07
N VAL A 323 15.95 0.40 -2.83
CA VAL A 323 15.21 -0.15 -1.69
C VAL A 323 14.00 0.75 -1.37
N ILE A 324 14.18 2.06 -1.45
CA ILE A 324 13.14 3.07 -1.16
C ILE A 324 11.96 2.98 -2.14
N GLU A 325 12.22 2.56 -3.39
CA GLU A 325 11.17 2.44 -4.41
C GLU A 325 10.16 1.37 -4.01
N GLY A 326 10.65 0.20 -3.57
CA GLY A 326 9.78 -0.89 -3.15
C GLY A 326 8.97 -1.54 -4.27
N ILE A 327 9.37 -1.34 -5.53
CA ILE A 327 8.61 -1.79 -6.71
C ILE A 327 9.29 -3.02 -7.31
N THR A 328 8.79 -4.20 -6.94
CA THR A 328 9.26 -5.52 -7.43
C THR A 328 9.25 -5.61 -8.97
N LYS A 329 8.18 -5.11 -9.60
CA LYS A 329 7.96 -5.15 -11.07
C LYS A 329 9.03 -4.44 -11.90
N LEU A 330 9.90 -3.62 -11.29
CA LEU A 330 11.02 -3.01 -11.99
C LEU A 330 12.22 -3.95 -12.14
N ALA A 331 12.21 -5.12 -11.49
CA ALA A 331 13.23 -6.16 -11.63
C ALA A 331 14.67 -5.62 -11.45
N ARG A 332 14.87 -4.77 -10.44
CA ARG A 332 16.16 -4.10 -10.18
C ARG A 332 17.23 -5.07 -9.68
N HIS A 333 16.83 -6.03 -8.86
CA HIS A 333 17.71 -6.98 -8.19
C HIS A 333 17.16 -8.40 -8.31
N PRO A 334 17.19 -8.99 -9.52
CA PRO A 334 16.74 -10.37 -9.69
C PRO A 334 17.50 -11.30 -8.77
N ALA A 335 16.85 -12.35 -8.29
CA ALA A 335 17.43 -13.35 -7.42
C ALA A 335 18.76 -13.88 -7.96
N SER A 336 19.67 -14.23 -7.06
CA SER A 336 21.04 -14.66 -7.39
C SER A 336 21.10 -15.98 -8.18
N SER A 337 20.02 -16.78 -8.17
CA SER A 337 19.88 -18.03 -8.92
C SER A 337 18.97 -17.87 -10.14
N VAL A 338 19.50 -18.20 -11.33
CA VAL A 338 18.78 -18.08 -12.62
C VAL A 338 17.61 -19.07 -12.71
N ASP A 339 17.73 -20.25 -12.11
CA ASP A 339 16.73 -21.31 -12.23
C ASP A 339 15.63 -21.23 -11.16
N CYS A 340 15.93 -20.61 -10.02
CA CYS A 340 15.01 -20.36 -8.88
C CYS A 340 13.85 -21.38 -8.72
N PRO A 341 14.14 -22.69 -8.65
CA PRO A 341 13.14 -23.71 -8.93
C PRO A 341 12.09 -23.85 -7.80
N THR A 342 12.48 -23.63 -6.55
CA THR A 342 11.61 -23.70 -5.36
C THR A 342 12.06 -22.70 -4.30
N SER A 343 11.18 -22.28 -3.38
CA SER A 343 11.62 -21.53 -2.19
C SER A 343 12.53 -22.41 -1.32
N ALA A 344 13.78 -21.99 -1.09
CA ALA A 344 14.68 -22.69 -0.17
C ALA A 344 14.22 -22.52 1.30
N ASN A 345 13.31 -21.58 1.57
CA ASN A 345 12.82 -21.32 2.92
C ASN A 345 11.86 -22.38 3.47
N MET A 346 11.53 -23.45 2.74
CA MET A 346 10.73 -24.53 3.32
C MET A 346 11.59 -25.43 4.20
N ALA A 347 11.12 -25.74 5.41
CA ALA A 347 11.78 -26.68 6.28
C ALA A 347 11.82 -28.07 5.64
N GLY A 348 12.88 -28.84 5.94
CA GLY A 348 13.11 -30.14 5.29
C GLY A 348 12.00 -31.18 5.58
N PRO A 349 11.95 -32.31 4.86
CA PRO A 349 10.86 -33.29 4.96
C PRO A 349 10.64 -33.94 6.33
N ALA A 350 11.65 -33.88 7.21
CA ALA A 350 11.57 -34.38 8.58
C ALA A 350 11.15 -33.31 9.61
N ALA A 351 10.94 -32.06 9.17
CA ALA A 351 10.57 -30.97 10.05
C ALA A 351 9.14 -31.14 10.57
N THR A 352 8.97 -30.84 11.85
CA THR A 352 7.68 -30.88 12.52
C THR A 352 7.44 -29.59 13.29
N PHE A 353 6.18 -29.27 13.53
CA PHE A 353 5.76 -28.16 14.37
C PHE A 353 4.69 -28.61 15.37
N LEU A 354 4.53 -27.85 16.46
CA LEU A 354 3.47 -28.09 17.44
C LEU A 354 2.29 -27.13 17.18
N ASP A 355 1.07 -27.64 17.22
CA ASP A 355 -0.12 -26.79 17.25
C ASP A 355 -0.36 -26.18 18.65
N ALA A 356 -1.37 -25.33 18.77
CA ALA A 356 -1.75 -24.70 20.05
C ALA A 356 -2.16 -25.71 21.15
N SER A 357 -2.46 -26.96 20.78
CA SER A 357 -2.77 -28.05 21.71
C SER A 357 -1.56 -28.92 22.05
N GLY A 358 -0.38 -28.62 21.48
CA GLY A 358 0.86 -29.36 21.68
C GLY A 358 0.99 -30.63 20.83
N ASN A 359 0.13 -30.84 19.83
CA ASN A 359 0.26 -31.98 18.93
C ASN A 359 1.31 -31.70 17.87
N ALA A 360 2.15 -32.69 17.56
CA ALA A 360 3.16 -32.59 16.52
C ALA A 360 2.57 -32.87 15.13
N HIS A 361 2.85 -31.98 14.19
CA HIS A 361 2.45 -32.05 12.79
C HIS A 361 3.68 -32.06 11.89
N SER A 362 3.65 -32.84 10.80
CA SER A 362 4.70 -32.81 9.78
C SER A 362 4.55 -31.56 8.92
N CYS A 363 5.66 -30.89 8.63
CA CYS A 363 5.65 -29.77 7.71
C CYS A 363 5.35 -30.19 6.27
N LEU A 364 5.83 -31.35 5.81
CA LEU A 364 5.47 -31.90 4.51
C LEU A 364 4.64 -33.16 4.73
N ALA A 365 3.37 -32.96 5.09
CA ALA A 365 2.44 -34.06 5.37
C ALA A 365 2.15 -34.91 4.12
N THR A 366 1.91 -36.19 4.32
CA THR A 366 1.44 -37.13 3.28
C THR A 366 -0.02 -37.47 3.48
N GLY A 367 -0.69 -37.95 2.43
CA GLY A 367 -2.11 -38.29 2.43
C GLY A 367 -3.03 -37.14 2.01
N CYS A 368 -2.50 -36.07 1.42
CA CYS A 368 -3.32 -35.00 0.88
C CYS A 368 -4.07 -35.46 -0.39
N THR A 369 -5.33 -35.09 -0.48
CA THR A 369 -6.24 -35.39 -1.60
C THR A 369 -7.09 -34.15 -1.92
N GLU A 370 -7.81 -34.17 -3.05
CA GLU A 370 -8.75 -33.10 -3.37
C GLU A 370 -9.79 -32.89 -2.25
N ASP A 371 -10.25 -33.98 -1.64
CA ASP A 371 -11.21 -33.93 -0.53
C ASP A 371 -10.63 -33.25 0.71
N THR A 372 -9.37 -33.54 1.08
CA THR A 372 -8.74 -32.92 2.25
C THR A 372 -8.43 -31.44 1.99
N GLU A 373 -8.01 -31.07 0.77
CA GLU A 373 -7.62 -29.68 0.45
C GLU A 373 -8.81 -28.77 0.10
N SER A 374 -9.98 -29.33 -0.22
CA SER A 374 -11.19 -28.56 -0.51
C SER A 374 -11.92 -28.02 0.74
N GLN A 375 -11.60 -28.55 1.92
CA GLN A 375 -12.24 -28.18 3.19
C GLN A 375 -11.21 -27.55 4.14
N GLY A 376 -11.49 -26.35 4.64
CA GLY A 376 -10.53 -25.60 5.47
C GLY A 376 -10.11 -26.29 6.77
N GLU A 377 -10.97 -27.14 7.34
CA GLU A 377 -10.70 -27.84 8.62
C GLU A 377 -9.92 -29.15 8.47
N THR A 378 -9.95 -29.78 7.29
CA THR A 378 -9.24 -31.05 7.01
C THR A 378 -8.02 -30.86 6.11
N ARG A 379 -7.70 -29.61 5.77
CA ARG A 379 -6.55 -29.24 4.96
C ARG A 379 -5.25 -29.70 5.62
N LEU A 380 -4.45 -30.47 4.88
CA LEU A 380 -3.18 -31.02 5.35
C LEU A 380 -2.01 -30.13 4.97
N CYS A 381 -2.04 -29.51 3.78
CA CYS A 381 -0.96 -28.63 3.34
C CYS A 381 -1.11 -27.23 3.94
N THR A 382 -0.05 -26.75 4.59
CA THR A 382 -0.03 -25.45 5.26
C THR A 382 0.24 -24.30 4.28
N SER A 383 0.26 -23.05 4.78
CA SER A 383 0.61 -21.89 3.94
C SER A 383 1.98 -22.08 3.28
N GLY A 384 2.13 -21.63 2.03
CA GLY A 384 3.36 -21.83 1.26
C GLY A 384 3.56 -23.23 0.66
N GLN A 385 2.55 -24.10 0.74
CA GLN A 385 2.56 -25.46 0.19
C GLN A 385 1.32 -25.74 -0.66
N HIS A 386 1.41 -26.77 -1.50
CA HIS A 386 0.27 -27.36 -2.19
C HIS A 386 0.37 -28.89 -2.19
N CYS A 387 -0.76 -29.55 -2.39
CA CYS A 387 -0.77 -31.00 -2.55
C CYS A 387 -0.29 -31.38 -3.96
N ASN A 388 0.76 -32.20 -4.03
CA ASN A 388 1.06 -32.95 -5.25
C ASN A 388 0.20 -34.21 -5.25
N TYR A 389 -0.92 -34.17 -5.98
CA TYR A 389 -1.91 -35.26 -6.02
C TYR A 389 -1.40 -36.56 -6.62
N GLU A 390 -0.31 -36.55 -7.40
CA GLU A 390 0.31 -37.78 -7.92
C GLU A 390 1.04 -38.54 -6.81
N SER A 391 1.74 -37.81 -5.95
CA SER A 391 2.47 -38.36 -4.80
C SER A 391 1.63 -38.46 -3.52
N GLY A 392 0.49 -37.76 -3.47
CA GLY A 392 -0.31 -37.57 -2.27
C GLY A 392 0.43 -36.83 -1.15
N ALA A 393 1.44 -36.02 -1.48
CA ALA A 393 2.27 -35.32 -0.50
C ALA A 393 2.18 -33.81 -0.65
N CYS A 394 2.20 -33.10 0.48
CA CYS A 394 2.39 -31.67 0.50
C CYS A 394 3.82 -31.35 0.07
N VAL A 395 3.95 -30.44 -0.90
CA VAL A 395 5.22 -29.96 -1.41
C VAL A 395 5.27 -28.44 -1.33
N ALA A 396 6.46 -27.87 -1.23
CA ALA A 396 6.65 -26.43 -1.22
C ALA A 396 6.12 -25.79 -2.51
N ASN A 397 5.56 -24.59 -2.41
CA ASN A 397 5.24 -23.79 -3.58
C ASN A 397 6.53 -23.37 -4.29
N GLU A 398 6.56 -23.51 -5.60
CA GLU A 398 7.59 -22.89 -6.42
C GLU A 398 7.49 -21.37 -6.29
N LEU A 399 8.64 -20.69 -6.14
CA LEU A 399 8.66 -19.22 -6.21
C LEU A 399 8.24 -18.76 -7.60
N GLY A 400 8.71 -19.47 -8.63
CA GLY A 400 8.43 -19.16 -10.03
C GLY A 400 9.37 -18.08 -10.58
N VAL A 401 9.69 -18.20 -11.87
CA VAL A 401 10.70 -17.37 -12.55
C VAL A 401 10.42 -15.88 -12.42
N MET A 402 9.15 -15.45 -12.54
CA MET A 402 8.77 -14.04 -12.40
C MET A 402 9.08 -13.51 -10.99
N ARG A 403 8.80 -14.30 -9.94
CA ARG A 403 9.06 -13.83 -8.58
C ARG A 403 10.53 -13.60 -8.31
N CYS A 404 11.35 -14.48 -8.85
CA CYS A 404 12.79 -14.40 -8.73
C CYS A 404 13.35 -13.26 -9.58
N ALA A 405 12.83 -13.04 -10.79
CA ALA A 405 13.22 -11.90 -11.62
C ALA A 405 12.87 -10.54 -10.98
N GLU A 406 11.82 -10.49 -10.18
CA GLU A 406 11.27 -9.27 -9.56
C GLU A 406 11.66 -9.11 -8.08
N ALA A 407 12.69 -9.82 -7.61
CA ALA A 407 13.16 -9.71 -6.23
C ALA A 407 13.67 -8.29 -5.89
N LEU A 408 13.55 -7.93 -4.61
CA LEU A 408 14.11 -6.71 -4.04
C LEU A 408 15.41 -6.98 -3.28
N TRP A 409 16.16 -5.91 -3.04
CA TRP A 409 17.39 -5.92 -2.27
C TRP A 409 17.09 -5.86 -0.77
N ASP A 410 17.58 -6.84 0.00
CA ASP A 410 17.47 -6.83 1.46
C ASP A 410 18.59 -6.00 2.09
N ALA A 411 18.25 -4.82 2.62
CA ALA A 411 19.23 -3.93 3.24
C ALA A 411 19.63 -4.35 4.67
N ASP A 412 18.80 -5.15 5.35
CA ASP A 412 18.96 -5.50 6.77
C ASP A 412 19.35 -6.97 7.01
N ASP A 413 19.19 -7.83 5.99
CA ASP A 413 19.70 -9.21 5.92
C ASP A 413 19.43 -9.98 7.23
N LEU A 414 18.15 -10.07 7.60
CA LEU A 414 17.74 -10.61 8.89
C LEU A 414 17.93 -12.13 9.00
N ASP A 415 18.11 -12.82 7.88
CA ASP A 415 18.41 -14.25 7.82
C ASP A 415 19.93 -14.53 7.67
N GLU A 416 20.78 -13.49 7.69
CA GLU A 416 22.24 -13.54 7.68
C GLU A 416 22.85 -14.32 6.52
N GLY A 417 22.44 -13.97 5.31
CA GLY A 417 23.00 -14.59 4.11
C GLY A 417 22.54 -16.02 3.88
N LYS A 418 21.56 -16.51 4.67
CA LYS A 418 20.88 -17.77 4.36
C LYS A 418 20.17 -17.68 3.01
N HIS A 419 19.76 -16.48 2.59
CA HIS A 419 19.17 -16.18 1.28
C HIS A 419 18.12 -17.20 0.88
N GLN A 420 17.20 -17.51 1.81
CA GLN A 420 16.27 -18.62 1.66
C GLN A 420 15.25 -18.39 0.53
N TYR A 421 15.19 -17.17 -0.01
CA TYR A 421 14.42 -16.79 -1.18
C TYR A 421 15.29 -16.35 -2.36
N PHE A 422 16.60 -16.62 -2.30
CA PHE A 422 17.62 -16.21 -3.28
C PHE A 422 17.73 -14.70 -3.48
N GLU A 423 17.22 -13.92 -2.53
CA GLU A 423 17.35 -12.48 -2.46
C GLU A 423 18.81 -12.07 -2.46
N GLN A 424 19.07 -10.87 -3.00
CA GLN A 424 20.37 -10.23 -2.83
C GLN A 424 20.29 -9.34 -1.60
N ALA A 425 21.33 -9.32 -0.78
CA ALA A 425 21.35 -8.53 0.44
C ALA A 425 22.59 -7.64 0.57
N SER A 426 22.52 -6.63 1.44
CA SER A 426 23.67 -5.79 1.74
C SER A 426 24.78 -6.60 2.44
N PRO A 427 26.03 -6.55 1.94
CA PRO A 427 27.15 -7.18 2.63
C PRO A 427 27.44 -6.53 4.00
N ILE A 428 26.94 -5.32 4.23
CA ILE A 428 27.02 -4.61 5.51
C ILE A 428 25.58 -4.25 5.90
N PRO A 429 24.86 -5.17 6.58
CA PRO A 429 23.47 -4.93 6.91
C PRO A 429 23.26 -3.65 7.72
N HIS A 430 22.19 -2.93 7.40
CA HIS A 430 21.93 -1.60 7.96
C HIS A 430 21.65 -1.66 9.46
N ARG A 431 20.73 -2.51 9.90
CA ARG A 431 20.31 -2.79 11.29
C ARG A 431 20.30 -1.53 12.17
N LEU A 432 19.74 -0.43 11.63
CA LEU A 432 19.96 0.91 12.16
C LEU A 432 19.23 1.11 13.49
N ALA A 433 20.02 1.35 14.55
CA ALA A 433 19.53 1.70 15.86
C ALA A 433 20.47 2.71 16.52
N ARG A 434 19.87 3.71 17.18
CA ARG A 434 20.58 4.71 17.98
C ARG A 434 19.82 5.03 19.24
N LEU A 435 20.50 5.63 20.22
CA LEU A 435 19.84 6.21 21.38
C LEU A 435 18.94 7.38 20.96
N THR A 436 17.83 7.54 21.67
CA THR A 436 16.92 8.69 21.55
C THR A 436 17.57 10.02 21.95
N ALA A 437 18.72 9.98 22.63
CA ALA A 437 19.49 11.16 23.00
C ALA A 437 20.02 11.92 21.77
N SER A 438 19.92 13.25 21.80
CA SER A 438 20.47 14.11 20.74
C SER A 438 22.01 14.12 20.73
N ALA A 439 22.59 14.16 19.53
CA ALA A 439 24.01 14.37 19.28
C ALA A 439 24.51 15.78 19.70
N ALA A 440 23.63 16.67 20.15
CA ALA A 440 24.01 17.90 20.84
C ALA A 440 24.42 17.66 22.30
N ASN A 441 23.91 16.59 22.93
CA ASN A 441 24.14 16.26 24.33
C ASN A 441 25.19 15.14 24.51
N LEU A 442 25.24 14.20 23.57
CA LEU A 442 26.21 13.11 23.51
C LEU A 442 27.01 13.21 22.21
N SER A 443 28.20 12.62 22.16
CA SER A 443 28.93 12.49 20.90
C SER A 443 28.18 11.60 19.90
N LEU A 444 28.45 11.78 18.61
CA LEU A 444 27.82 10.96 17.56
C LEU A 444 28.08 9.46 17.76
N ALA A 445 29.27 9.08 18.23
CA ALA A 445 29.60 7.69 18.51
C ALA A 445 28.80 7.12 19.68
N GLU A 446 28.56 7.91 20.73
CA GLU A 446 27.74 7.49 21.87
C GLU A 446 26.27 7.33 21.48
N VAL A 447 25.73 8.26 20.68
CA VAL A 447 24.35 8.18 20.18
C VAL A 447 24.16 6.92 19.33
N TRP A 448 25.11 6.61 18.46
CA TRP A 448 25.06 5.45 17.57
C TRP A 448 25.69 4.18 18.15
N ALA A 449 26.07 4.19 19.44
CA ALA A 449 26.66 3.04 20.10
C ALA A 449 25.85 1.74 19.95
N PRO A 450 24.50 1.73 19.96
CA PRO A 450 23.74 0.52 19.68
C PRO A 450 24.12 -0.13 18.35
N ARG A 451 24.03 0.60 17.22
CA ARG A 451 24.42 0.06 15.90
C ARG A 451 25.91 -0.26 15.79
N LEU A 452 26.79 0.52 16.43
CA LEU A 452 28.24 0.33 16.31
C LEU A 452 28.74 -0.88 17.10
N ALA A 453 28.24 -1.08 18.31
CA ALA A 453 28.57 -2.25 19.15
C ALA A 453 27.79 -3.50 18.71
N GLY A 454 26.49 -3.35 18.44
CA GLY A 454 25.63 -4.39 17.87
C GLY A 454 25.77 -4.52 16.36
N ALA A 455 26.99 -4.46 15.84
CA ALA A 455 27.23 -4.59 14.41
C ALA A 455 26.78 -5.99 13.92
N PRO A 456 26.19 -6.09 12.71
CA PRO A 456 25.82 -7.38 12.13
C PRO A 456 27.00 -8.36 12.14
N PHE A 457 26.72 -9.63 12.43
CA PHE A 457 27.71 -10.71 12.51
C PHE A 457 28.77 -10.58 13.61
N ALA A 458 28.69 -9.57 14.48
CA ALA A 458 29.56 -9.46 15.65
C ALA A 458 29.21 -10.53 16.70
N SER A 459 30.12 -10.75 17.66
CA SER A 459 29.86 -11.65 18.78
C SER A 459 28.83 -11.04 19.74
N ASP A 460 27.97 -11.86 20.34
CA ASP A 460 27.04 -11.39 21.38
C ASP A 460 27.78 -10.86 22.63
N ALA A 461 29.01 -11.30 22.86
CA ALA A 461 29.81 -10.87 24.01
C ALA A 461 30.29 -9.41 23.89
N ASP A 462 30.47 -8.93 22.66
CA ASP A 462 30.91 -7.56 22.35
C ASP A 462 29.75 -6.65 21.92
N ALA A 463 28.53 -7.19 21.93
CA ALA A 463 27.34 -6.53 21.43
C ALA A 463 26.84 -5.39 22.34
N TRP A 464 25.86 -4.63 21.84
CA TRP A 464 25.22 -3.59 22.62
C TRP A 464 24.53 -4.18 23.86
N THR A 465 24.86 -3.65 25.03
CA THR A 465 24.15 -3.99 26.27
C THR A 465 23.01 -2.99 26.51
N PRO A 466 21.73 -3.42 26.49
CA PRO A 466 20.59 -2.55 26.76
C PRO A 466 20.73 -1.79 28.08
N GLN A 467 20.49 -0.48 28.03
CA GLN A 467 20.53 0.38 29.21
C GLN A 467 19.09 0.66 29.72
N PRO A 468 18.89 0.94 31.02
CA PRO A 468 17.56 1.29 31.53
C PRO A 468 16.97 2.54 30.86
N ALA A 469 15.65 2.53 30.69
CA ALA A 469 14.90 3.72 30.25
C ALA A 469 14.98 4.85 31.30
N PRO A 470 14.95 6.13 30.87
CA PRO A 470 14.81 6.59 29.48
C PRO A 470 16.13 6.61 28.69
N ALA A 471 17.29 6.56 29.36
CA ALA A 471 18.60 6.74 28.72
C ALA A 471 18.93 5.69 27.67
N GLY A 472 18.44 4.45 27.83
CA GLY A 472 18.64 3.37 26.86
C GLY A 472 17.62 3.29 25.73
N ARG A 473 16.59 4.17 25.69
CA ARG A 473 15.54 4.11 24.66
C ARG A 473 16.12 4.30 23.28
N LEU A 474 15.67 3.50 22.33
CA LEU A 474 16.18 3.46 20.96
C LEU A 474 15.23 4.12 19.95
N THR A 475 15.83 4.73 18.94
CA THR A 475 15.19 5.11 17.68
C THR A 475 15.83 4.30 16.55
N ALA A 476 15.02 3.56 15.79
CA ALA A 476 15.50 2.57 14.85
C ALA A 476 14.67 2.48 13.57
N LEU A 477 15.33 1.98 12.52
CA LEU A 477 14.74 1.65 11.23
C LEU A 477 15.04 0.18 10.92
N LEU A 478 13.99 -0.55 10.55
CA LEU A 478 14.08 -1.91 10.06
C LEU A 478 13.33 -2.03 8.73
N ASN A 479 14.01 -2.45 7.67
CA ASN A 479 13.46 -2.85 6.39
C ASN A 479 13.48 -4.37 6.30
N ALA A 480 12.39 -5.01 6.71
CA ALA A 480 12.29 -6.47 6.74
C ALA A 480 12.01 -7.03 5.33
N TYR A 481 13.04 -7.08 4.49
CA TYR A 481 12.95 -7.37 3.06
C TYR A 481 13.29 -8.83 2.72
N THR A 482 13.38 -9.68 3.75
CA THR A 482 13.74 -11.10 3.66
C THR A 482 12.81 -11.90 2.75
N VAL A 483 11.53 -11.51 2.64
CA VAL A 483 10.64 -12.03 1.59
C VAL A 483 10.76 -11.09 0.38
N PRO A 484 11.44 -11.46 -0.71
CA PRO A 484 11.88 -10.49 -1.73
C PRO A 484 10.75 -9.83 -2.53
N GLN A 485 9.55 -10.42 -2.56
CA GLN A 485 8.35 -9.77 -3.12
C GLN A 485 7.46 -9.11 -2.07
N GLY A 486 7.78 -9.31 -0.81
CA GLY A 486 7.02 -8.86 0.33
C GLY A 486 5.81 -9.69 0.69
N GLU A 487 5.29 -9.37 1.86
CA GLU A 487 4.03 -9.83 2.41
C GLU A 487 3.33 -8.62 3.04
N HIS A 488 2.03 -8.48 2.82
CA HIS A 488 1.29 -7.41 3.48
C HIS A 488 1.31 -7.70 4.98
N THR A 489 1.96 -6.83 5.75
CA THR A 489 2.28 -7.01 7.18
C THR A 489 3.28 -8.16 7.44
N PHE A 490 3.31 -8.69 8.66
CA PHE A 490 4.14 -9.83 9.08
C PHE A 490 3.39 -10.71 10.10
N ILE A 491 2.08 -10.52 10.20
CA ILE A 491 1.24 -11.12 11.24
C ILE A 491 0.70 -12.44 10.67
N ASN A 492 1.53 -13.48 10.65
CA ASN A 492 1.19 -14.91 10.52
C ASN A 492 2.51 -15.67 10.37
N GLY A 493 3.07 -16.17 11.47
CA GLY A 493 4.23 -17.03 11.39
C GLY A 493 3.93 -18.31 10.62
N ASN A 494 4.88 -18.79 9.83
CA ASN A 494 4.83 -20.13 9.26
C ASN A 494 5.90 -21.02 9.93
N PRO A 495 5.52 -21.91 10.86
CA PRO A 495 6.47 -22.74 11.59
C PRO A 495 7.17 -23.77 10.68
N CYS A 496 6.69 -23.93 9.44
CA CYS A 496 7.32 -24.76 8.43
C CYS A 496 8.32 -24.02 7.53
N HIS A 497 8.60 -22.76 7.82
CA HIS A 497 9.71 -22.06 7.19
C HIS A 497 11.03 -22.27 7.96
N SER A 498 12.13 -22.45 7.23
CA SER A 498 13.51 -22.53 7.77
C SER A 498 13.91 -21.23 8.48
N PHE A 499 13.38 -20.10 8.02
CA PHE A 499 13.37 -18.82 8.69
C PHE A 499 11.95 -18.25 8.68
N ASP A 500 11.25 -18.38 9.81
CA ASP A 500 9.90 -17.83 9.98
C ASP A 500 9.97 -16.32 10.28
N HIS A 501 10.01 -15.54 9.19
CA HIS A 501 10.09 -14.07 9.27
C HIS A 501 8.92 -13.44 10.05
N GLY A 502 7.71 -14.01 9.97
CA GLY A 502 6.53 -13.48 10.66
C GLY A 502 6.65 -13.64 12.18
N THR A 503 7.07 -14.84 12.62
CA THR A 503 7.38 -15.10 14.03
C THR A 503 8.55 -14.24 14.52
N TYR A 504 9.61 -14.12 13.71
CA TYR A 504 10.78 -13.30 14.02
C TYR A 504 10.40 -11.84 14.29
N LEU A 505 9.68 -11.19 13.37
CA LEU A 505 9.29 -9.79 13.50
C LEU A 505 8.31 -9.58 14.65
N THR A 506 7.38 -10.51 14.86
CA THR A 506 6.44 -10.46 15.99
C THR A 506 7.18 -10.48 17.33
N ARG A 507 8.14 -11.40 17.50
CA ARG A 507 8.93 -11.49 18.74
C ARG A 507 9.88 -10.33 18.92
N LEU A 508 10.50 -9.84 17.85
CA LEU A 508 11.36 -8.65 17.88
C LEU A 508 10.58 -7.42 18.36
N VAL A 509 9.39 -7.17 17.79
CA VAL A 509 8.50 -6.07 18.20
C VAL A 509 8.03 -6.28 19.65
N GLY A 510 7.69 -7.52 20.02
CA GLY A 510 7.35 -7.88 21.40
C GLY A 510 8.48 -7.56 22.39
N ARG A 511 9.73 -7.89 22.06
CA ARG A 511 10.91 -7.57 22.87
C ARG A 511 11.14 -6.08 23.00
N PHE A 512 11.01 -5.36 21.89
CA PHE A 512 11.13 -3.91 21.88
C PHE A 512 10.13 -3.28 22.84
N PHE A 513 8.86 -3.69 22.80
CA PHE A 513 7.87 -3.17 23.76
C PHE A 513 8.12 -3.63 25.20
N ALA A 514 8.47 -4.90 25.42
CA ALA A 514 8.71 -5.44 26.76
C ALA A 514 9.90 -4.76 27.47
N SER A 515 10.86 -4.24 26.71
CA SER A 515 12.02 -3.52 27.22
C SER A 515 11.82 -2.00 27.36
N ASP A 516 10.60 -1.47 27.17
CA ASP A 516 10.37 -0.01 27.04
C ASP A 516 11.23 0.62 25.93
N GLY A 517 11.42 -0.14 24.84
CA GLY A 517 12.16 0.23 23.64
C GLY A 517 13.66 0.38 23.85
N THR A 518 14.24 -0.22 24.89
CA THR A 518 15.68 -0.17 25.14
C THR A 518 16.45 -1.30 24.48
N ASP A 519 15.76 -2.32 23.97
CA ASP A 519 16.37 -3.50 23.37
C ASP A 519 15.73 -3.85 22.03
N LEU A 520 16.55 -3.77 20.98
CA LEU A 520 16.33 -4.44 19.70
C LEU A 520 17.23 -5.65 19.65
N TYR A 521 16.63 -6.84 19.67
CA TYR A 521 17.36 -8.06 20.01
C TYR A 521 18.48 -8.39 19.02
N TYR A 522 18.36 -8.03 17.73
CA TYR A 522 19.46 -8.20 16.75
C TYR A 522 20.66 -7.27 16.98
N VAL A 523 20.53 -6.26 17.83
CA VAL A 523 21.59 -5.33 18.21
C VAL A 523 22.28 -5.83 19.48
N SER A 524 21.53 -6.41 20.42
CA SER A 524 22.08 -7.00 21.64
C SER A 524 22.58 -8.44 21.46
N HIS A 525 22.09 -9.14 20.43
CA HIS A 525 22.43 -10.52 20.10
C HIS A 525 22.71 -10.68 18.59
N PRO A 526 23.69 -9.94 18.04
CA PRO A 526 23.97 -9.93 16.61
C PRO A 526 24.38 -11.28 16.02
N ALA A 527 24.78 -12.28 16.82
CA ALA A 527 25.11 -13.62 16.34
C ALA A 527 24.01 -14.66 16.60
N SER A 528 23.15 -14.46 17.61
CA SER A 528 22.16 -15.47 18.03
C SER A 528 20.70 -15.05 17.85
N HIS A 529 20.42 -13.85 17.32
CA HIS A 529 19.04 -13.34 17.17
C HIS A 529 18.09 -14.23 16.37
N HIS A 530 18.60 -15.13 15.51
CA HIS A 530 17.79 -16.09 14.75
C HIS A 530 16.91 -17.00 15.59
N CYS A 531 17.21 -17.19 16.88
CA CYS A 531 16.32 -17.90 17.80
C CYS A 531 14.90 -17.31 17.78
N MET A 532 14.74 -16.03 17.42
CA MET A 532 13.43 -15.39 17.30
C MET A 532 12.60 -15.94 16.13
N ALA A 533 13.22 -16.53 15.10
CA ALA A 533 12.53 -17.14 13.97
C ALA A 533 12.14 -18.61 14.21
N GLU A 534 12.55 -19.22 15.32
CA GLU A 534 12.31 -20.65 15.57
C GLU A 534 10.89 -20.91 16.11
N ALA A 535 10.25 -22.00 15.69
CA ALA A 535 8.90 -22.35 16.16
C ALA A 535 8.86 -22.54 17.69
N ALA A 536 9.85 -23.22 18.26
CA ALA A 536 10.04 -23.31 19.70
C ALA A 536 10.83 -22.09 20.20
N PRO A 537 10.41 -21.44 21.29
CA PRO A 537 11.15 -20.32 21.84
C PRO A 537 12.47 -20.79 22.45
N THR A 538 13.57 -20.61 21.73
CA THR A 538 14.93 -20.91 22.22
C THR A 538 15.64 -19.68 22.74
N CYS A 539 15.19 -18.47 22.38
CA CYS A 539 15.71 -17.24 22.97
C CYS A 539 15.38 -17.16 24.46
N ASP A 540 16.32 -16.61 25.25
CA ASP A 540 16.16 -16.36 26.69
C ASP A 540 14.93 -15.48 27.02
N PHE A 541 14.45 -14.70 26.06
CA PHE A 541 13.26 -13.85 26.20
C PHE A 541 11.95 -14.53 25.81
N ALA A 542 11.98 -15.60 25.03
CA ALA A 542 10.79 -16.22 24.46
C ALA A 542 10.32 -17.45 25.27
N GLN A 543 11.15 -17.95 26.19
CA GLN A 543 10.82 -18.96 27.21
C GLN A 543 10.03 -18.33 28.35
#